data_AF-A0A2S9CXD6-F1
#
_entry.id   AF-A0A2S9CXD6-F1
#
_cell.length_a   1.000
_cell.length_b   1.000
_cell.length_c   1.000
_cell.angle_alpha   90.00
_cell.angle_beta   90.00
_cell.angle_gamma   90.00
#
_symmetry.space_group_name_H-M   'P 1'
#
loop_
_entity.id
_entity.type
_entity.pdbx_description
1 polymer ?
#
loop_
_entity_poly.entity_id
_entity_poly.type
_entity_poly.pdbx_seq_one_letter_code
_entity_poly.pdbx_strand_id
1 'polypeptide(L)'
;MVKIYTKLIVAVLALSPTFAFAQAGNVGINTANPGSTMDIAGSLAANYNAVNANSYNLNSSDFHVSYNGGSNAVFNLPSAISGVGNYKGRIYRIKNNTNFSITVNSATPETINGNPNVLVPANQSVELINTGLTGAASTWEVLSKGTSSTGDYIIVKPNAIQTVSTGSDVTFGSVIATNNITYNAGVFNLKAGKTYVLRCQLHATEFSLAGGFFVYEWVDASNNSVLPSSTTGVVDAINNYPATTIGGQPEAYAIYRPTVDTSVKVRLGGAGTAQLNPQIGFMTVTELAGGNGNGGTTIINNNITASNGLTLSGTDVKLGGTLSQATDIAMAGNNLSINGAGKVLMGTNTVPSGAANAKVIIDNGTTNGALQIKDGTQQLGYVLTSDGNGLATWSSTVTTAFANNWTPYTGTLVNPYTGGTGAAGLNTGIQVTIPAKGWYFFRCGVAINSDCNDYFFYINGIGDVWRSYCGSNTAAFMFPRDQNRVLYFATPGTYTVLAGKTNGIVPASFNAGNPSFYLDFVKFQN
;
A
#
# COMPACT_ATOMS: atom_id res chain seq x y z
N MET A 1 99.52 13.36 11.75
CA MET A 1 98.33 13.13 12.59
C MET A 1 97.03 13.25 11.78
N VAL A 2 96.84 12.46 10.70
CA VAL A 2 95.68 12.57 9.79
C VAL A 2 95.16 11.19 9.37
N LYS A 3 94.82 10.31 10.32
CA LYS A 3 94.24 8.98 10.00
C LYS A 3 93.04 8.57 10.86
N ILE A 4 92.67 9.35 11.88
CA ILE A 4 91.63 8.97 12.86
C ILE A 4 90.24 9.56 12.52
N TYR A 5 90.18 10.69 11.78
CA TYR A 5 88.90 11.37 11.52
C TYR A 5 88.02 10.68 10.47
N THR A 6 88.58 9.98 9.49
CA THR A 6 87.79 9.32 8.43
C THR A 6 87.01 8.12 8.95
N LYS A 7 87.59 7.35 9.89
CA LYS A 7 86.91 6.19 10.50
C LYS A 7 85.80 6.61 11.46
N LEU A 8 85.99 7.74 12.16
CA LEU A 8 84.98 8.29 13.07
C LEU A 8 83.77 8.85 12.30
N ILE A 9 83.99 9.54 11.17
CA ILE A 9 82.90 10.06 10.33
C ILE A 9 82.11 8.91 9.67
N VAL A 10 82.79 7.84 9.21
CA VAL A 10 82.12 6.64 8.68
C VAL A 10 81.34 5.90 9.77
N ALA A 11 81.85 5.84 11.01
CA ALA A 11 81.13 5.22 12.13
C ALA A 11 79.89 6.04 12.54
N VAL A 12 79.96 7.38 12.52
CA VAL A 12 78.82 8.25 12.83
C VAL A 12 77.74 8.19 11.75
N LEU A 13 78.11 8.04 10.47
CA LEU A 13 77.17 7.78 9.37
C LEU A 13 76.59 6.35 9.39
N ALA A 14 77.32 5.37 9.91
CA ALA A 14 76.86 3.99 10.05
C ALA A 14 75.99 3.73 11.30
N LEU A 15 76.06 4.62 12.30
CA LEU A 15 75.30 4.57 13.55
C LEU A 15 74.14 5.57 13.59
N SER A 16 73.81 6.25 12.48
CA SER A 16 72.60 7.05 12.36
C SER A 16 71.46 6.19 11.81
N PRO A 17 70.53 5.69 12.63
CA PRO A 17 69.32 5.08 12.13
C PRO A 17 68.39 6.18 11.62
N THR A 18 68.54 6.58 10.36
CA THR A 18 67.38 7.11 9.62
C THR A 18 66.53 5.90 9.22
N PHE A 19 65.79 5.33 10.17
CA PHE A 19 64.76 4.35 9.85
C PHE A 19 63.59 5.08 9.19
N ALA A 20 63.63 5.18 7.87
CA ALA A 20 62.43 5.49 7.10
C ALA A 20 61.60 4.20 7.01
N PHE A 21 60.65 4.02 7.91
CA PHE A 21 59.65 2.96 7.76
C PHE A 21 58.65 3.41 6.68
N ALA A 22 58.82 2.92 5.45
CA ALA A 22 57.67 2.77 4.57
C ALA A 22 56.83 1.63 5.13
N GLN A 23 55.85 1.95 5.97
CA GLN A 23 54.97 0.90 6.51
C GLN A 23 54.09 0.36 5.39
N ALA A 24 54.29 -0.91 5.04
CA ALA A 24 53.33 -1.65 4.25
C ALA A 24 52.19 -2.09 5.20
N GLY A 25 51.07 -1.36 5.20
CA GLY A 25 49.90 -1.69 6.01
C GLY A 25 49.12 -0.45 6.50
N ASN A 26 48.07 -0.69 7.27
CA ASN A 26 47.21 0.34 7.84
C ASN A 26 47.97 1.20 8.87
N VAL A 27 47.87 2.53 8.75
CA VAL A 27 48.40 3.50 9.72
C VAL A 27 47.29 3.80 10.73
N GLY A 28 47.51 3.49 12.00
CA GLY A 28 46.62 3.90 13.09
C GLY A 28 47.23 5.04 13.91
N ILE A 29 46.53 6.16 14.05
CA ILE A 29 46.85 7.23 15.00
C ILE A 29 45.81 7.17 16.11
N ASN A 30 46.26 6.78 17.31
CA ASN A 30 45.40 6.50 18.46
C ASN A 30 44.40 5.34 18.23
N THR A 31 44.66 4.47 17.26
CA THR A 31 43.85 3.27 16.97
C THR A 31 44.75 2.04 16.88
N ALA A 32 44.69 1.14 17.88
CA ALA A 32 45.57 -0.02 17.96
C ALA A 32 45.29 -1.09 16.86
N ASN A 33 44.05 -1.14 16.37
CA ASN A 33 43.62 -2.03 15.30
C ASN A 33 42.95 -1.20 14.19
N PRO A 34 43.72 -0.49 13.36
CA PRO A 34 43.18 0.43 12.36
C PRO A 34 42.37 -0.32 11.30
N GLY A 35 41.11 0.09 11.12
CA GLY A 35 40.16 -0.55 10.20
C GLY A 35 40.26 -0.07 8.75
N SER A 36 41.11 0.92 8.49
CA SER A 36 41.37 1.51 7.16
C SER A 36 42.85 1.77 6.97
N THR A 37 43.28 2.01 5.72
CA THR A 37 44.70 2.31 5.41
C THR A 37 45.25 3.49 6.21
N MET A 38 44.39 4.44 6.59
CA MET A 38 44.65 5.48 7.59
C MET A 38 43.43 5.57 8.52
N ASP A 39 43.65 5.39 9.82
CA ASP A 39 42.63 5.45 10.86
C ASP A 39 43.11 6.43 11.95
N ILE A 40 42.37 7.51 12.18
CA ILE A 40 42.71 8.55 13.15
C ILE A 40 41.57 8.65 14.16
N ALA A 41 41.78 8.14 15.37
CA ALA A 41 40.86 8.33 16.50
C ALA A 41 41.16 9.66 17.20
N GLY A 42 40.80 10.78 16.56
CA GLY A 42 41.07 12.13 17.04
C GLY A 42 40.80 13.22 16.01
N SER A 43 41.34 14.43 16.23
CA SER A 43 41.21 15.56 15.31
C SER A 43 42.28 15.52 14.20
N LEU A 44 41.93 16.05 13.03
CA LEU A 44 42.85 16.28 11.91
C LEU A 44 43.06 17.79 11.72
N ALA A 45 44.31 18.26 11.89
CA ALA A 45 44.70 19.63 11.62
C ALA A 45 45.32 19.74 10.22
N ALA A 46 44.50 20.06 9.22
CA ALA A 46 44.94 20.30 7.86
C ALA A 46 45.21 21.79 7.61
N ASN A 47 45.95 22.12 6.54
CA ASN A 47 46.33 23.50 6.25
C ASN A 47 45.10 24.40 5.99
N TYR A 48 45.06 25.55 6.65
CA TYR A 48 44.04 26.59 6.48
C TYR A 48 44.71 27.84 5.91
N ASN A 49 44.28 28.25 4.72
CA ASN A 49 44.88 29.36 4.00
C ASN A 49 43.85 30.45 3.72
N ALA A 50 44.12 31.68 4.17
CA ALA A 50 43.26 32.84 3.91
C ALA A 50 43.80 33.62 2.70
N VAL A 51 42.95 33.86 1.70
CA VAL A 51 43.32 34.50 0.43
C VAL A 51 42.51 35.77 0.22
N ASN A 52 43.19 36.88 -0.07
CA ASN A 52 42.56 38.15 -0.43
C ASN A 52 42.75 38.52 -1.91
N ALA A 53 43.64 37.81 -2.62
CA ALA A 53 43.89 38.02 -4.04
C ALA A 53 42.71 37.55 -4.88
N ASN A 54 42.33 38.35 -5.88
CA ASN A 54 41.25 38.03 -6.83
C ASN A 54 41.65 36.95 -7.86
N SER A 55 42.91 36.52 -7.89
CA SER A 55 43.37 35.36 -8.65
C SER A 55 44.25 34.49 -7.76
N TYR A 56 43.98 33.19 -7.72
CA TYR A 56 44.71 32.25 -6.89
C TYR A 56 44.87 30.89 -7.57
N ASN A 57 46.08 30.31 -7.52
CA ASN A 57 46.34 28.98 -8.04
C ASN A 57 46.44 28.00 -6.88
N LEU A 58 45.52 27.03 -6.82
CA LEU A 58 45.55 25.99 -5.80
C LEU A 58 46.76 25.09 -6.01
N ASN A 59 47.47 24.78 -4.93
CA ASN A 59 48.68 23.96 -4.98
C ASN A 59 48.62 22.81 -3.96
N SER A 60 49.67 21.98 -3.94
CA SER A 60 49.72 20.77 -3.11
C SER A 60 49.73 21.01 -1.60
N SER A 61 49.96 22.24 -1.14
CA SER A 61 49.90 22.61 0.29
C SER A 61 48.50 23.06 0.72
N ASP A 62 47.59 23.33 -0.22
CA ASP A 62 46.24 23.78 0.11
C ASP A 62 45.36 22.59 0.51
N PHE A 63 44.55 22.79 1.55
CA PHE A 63 43.46 21.87 1.90
C PHE A 63 42.16 22.66 2.10
N HIS A 64 42.21 23.68 2.96
CA HIS A 64 41.13 24.65 3.11
C HIS A 64 41.60 26.04 2.68
N VAL A 65 40.91 26.64 1.70
CA VAL A 65 41.19 27.98 1.18
C VAL A 65 39.97 28.87 1.43
N SER A 66 40.17 29.96 2.18
CA SER A 66 39.12 30.90 2.57
C SER A 66 39.34 32.24 1.90
N TYR A 67 38.44 32.62 0.99
CA TYR A 67 38.50 33.89 0.28
C TYR A 67 37.85 35.02 1.08
N ASN A 68 38.60 36.11 1.28
CA ASN A 68 38.20 37.30 2.03
C ASN A 68 38.50 38.60 1.24
N GLY A 69 38.53 38.54 -0.09
CA GLY A 69 38.85 39.69 -0.94
C GLY A 69 37.66 40.65 -1.16
N GLY A 70 37.93 41.76 -1.87
CA GLY A 70 36.98 42.85 -2.10
C GLY A 70 36.32 42.87 -3.49
N SER A 71 36.44 41.80 -4.28
CA SER A 71 35.87 41.69 -5.63
C SER A 71 35.56 40.25 -6.01
N ASN A 72 35.00 40.02 -7.20
CA ASN A 72 34.95 38.68 -7.80
C ASN A 72 36.37 38.11 -7.92
N ALA A 73 36.50 36.79 -7.76
CA ALA A 73 37.77 36.09 -7.80
C ALA A 73 37.77 34.87 -8.74
N VAL A 74 38.97 34.48 -9.16
CA VAL A 74 39.21 33.33 -10.04
C VAL A 74 40.24 32.41 -9.39
N PHE A 75 39.82 31.19 -9.05
CA PHE A 75 40.69 30.18 -8.47
C PHE A 75 40.97 29.11 -9.52
N ASN A 76 42.23 28.76 -9.77
CA ASN A 76 42.57 27.73 -10.76
C ASN A 76 43.03 26.46 -10.06
N LEU A 77 42.43 25.33 -10.44
CA LEU A 77 42.87 24.01 -10.03
C LEU A 77 44.17 23.64 -10.76
N PRO A 78 45.06 22.86 -10.13
CA PRO A 78 46.24 22.36 -10.80
C PRO A 78 45.87 21.37 -11.91
N SER A 79 46.67 21.34 -12.98
CA SER A 79 46.55 20.38 -14.09
C SER A 79 46.84 18.95 -13.63
N ALA A 80 45.95 18.03 -13.96
CA ALA A 80 46.06 16.62 -13.61
C ALA A 80 47.32 15.99 -14.22
N ILE A 81 48.02 15.19 -13.41
CA ILE A 81 49.29 14.57 -13.76
C ILE A 81 49.05 13.07 -14.01
N SER A 82 49.58 12.53 -15.11
CA SER A 82 49.57 11.07 -15.35
C SER A 82 50.81 10.40 -14.73
N GLY A 83 50.66 9.16 -14.26
CA GLY A 83 51.76 8.38 -13.70
C GLY A 83 52.18 8.79 -12.29
N VAL A 84 53.47 8.67 -11.99
CA VAL A 84 54.02 8.96 -10.66
C VAL A 84 53.79 10.44 -10.30
N GLY A 85 53.17 10.68 -9.14
CA GLY A 85 52.79 12.04 -8.71
C GLY A 85 51.36 12.44 -9.08
N ASN A 86 50.58 11.55 -9.71
CA ASN A 86 49.14 11.71 -9.83
C ASN A 86 48.52 11.86 -8.43
N TYR A 87 47.65 12.85 -8.27
CA TYR A 87 47.05 13.21 -6.99
C TYR A 87 45.57 12.83 -6.91
N LYS A 88 45.20 11.69 -7.51
CA LYS A 88 43.89 11.06 -7.36
C LYS A 88 43.46 11.05 -5.90
N GLY A 89 42.25 11.51 -5.64
CA GLY A 89 41.68 11.62 -4.31
C GLY A 89 42.07 12.89 -3.55
N ARG A 90 42.89 13.80 -4.11
CA ARG A 90 43.17 15.09 -3.47
C ARG A 90 41.90 15.92 -3.38
N ILE A 91 41.64 16.45 -2.18
CA ILE A 91 40.48 17.27 -1.87
C ILE A 91 40.92 18.72 -1.65
N TYR A 92 40.16 19.66 -2.22
CA TYR A 92 40.22 21.08 -1.87
C TYR A 92 38.87 21.56 -1.36
N ARG A 93 38.89 22.29 -0.25
CA ARG A 93 37.74 23.00 0.32
C ARG A 93 37.93 24.49 0.08
N ILE A 94 37.02 25.11 -0.66
CA ILE A 94 37.06 26.53 -0.99
C ILE A 94 35.85 27.18 -0.35
N LYS A 95 36.09 28.14 0.56
CA LYS A 95 35.05 28.94 1.21
C LYS A 95 35.11 30.37 0.70
N ASN A 96 33.96 30.89 0.29
CA ASN A 96 33.76 32.30 -0.01
C ASN A 96 33.11 32.98 1.20
N ASN A 97 33.80 33.89 1.88
CA ASN A 97 33.23 34.68 2.99
C ASN A 97 32.85 36.10 2.56
N THR A 98 32.77 36.33 1.25
CA THR A 98 32.54 37.66 0.68
C THR A 98 31.14 37.77 0.08
N ASN A 99 30.75 39.00 -0.26
CA ASN A 99 29.54 39.27 -1.04
C ASN A 99 29.75 39.13 -2.55
N PHE A 100 30.94 38.70 -2.98
CA PHE A 100 31.30 38.50 -4.39
C PHE A 100 31.24 37.03 -4.77
N SER A 101 31.52 36.71 -6.03
CA SER A 101 31.57 35.33 -6.53
C SER A 101 33.02 34.85 -6.75
N ILE A 102 33.25 33.56 -6.57
CA ILE A 102 34.50 32.90 -6.98
C ILE A 102 34.19 31.97 -8.15
N THR A 103 34.91 32.12 -9.26
CA THR A 103 34.92 31.14 -10.34
C THR A 103 36.10 30.22 -10.15
N VAL A 104 35.84 28.92 -9.93
CA VAL A 104 36.89 27.91 -9.82
C VAL A 104 37.05 27.23 -11.18
N ASN A 105 38.19 27.42 -11.83
CA ASN A 105 38.49 26.86 -13.14
C ASN A 105 39.26 25.54 -13.01
N SER A 106 38.94 24.60 -13.90
CA SER A 106 39.84 23.49 -14.24
C SER A 106 40.90 23.94 -15.24
N ALA A 107 42.02 23.22 -15.32
CA ALA A 107 43.02 23.45 -16.35
C ALA A 107 42.50 22.98 -17.72
N THR A 108 42.71 23.71 -18.80
CA THR A 108 42.31 23.25 -20.14
C THR A 108 43.16 22.03 -20.58
N PRO A 109 42.58 20.96 -21.17
CA PRO A 109 41.18 20.76 -21.59
C PRO A 109 40.29 20.05 -20.56
N GLU A 110 40.73 19.97 -19.31
CA GLU A 110 40.05 19.26 -18.24
C GLU A 110 38.71 19.90 -17.85
N THR A 111 37.93 19.18 -17.05
CA THR A 111 36.63 19.63 -16.57
C THR A 111 36.36 19.26 -15.10
N ILE A 112 35.41 19.98 -14.51
CA ILE A 112 34.79 19.75 -13.20
C ILE A 112 33.36 19.25 -13.47
N ASN A 113 33.06 17.97 -13.21
CA ASN A 113 31.76 17.37 -13.58
C ASN A 113 31.33 17.71 -15.04
N GLY A 114 32.25 17.62 -16.00
CA GLY A 114 31.99 17.94 -17.42
C GLY A 114 31.93 19.43 -17.78
N ASN A 115 32.14 20.34 -16.83
CA ASN A 115 32.14 21.80 -17.07
C ASN A 115 33.55 22.39 -16.89
N PRO A 116 33.94 23.45 -17.62
CA PRO A 116 35.28 24.05 -17.48
C PRO A 116 35.49 24.75 -16.12
N ASN A 117 34.42 25.14 -15.45
CA ASN A 117 34.46 25.84 -14.18
C ASN A 117 33.23 25.56 -13.30
N VAL A 118 33.34 25.93 -12.02
CA VAL A 118 32.23 25.97 -11.08
C VAL A 118 32.18 27.31 -10.34
N LEU A 119 30.99 27.91 -10.23
CA LEU A 119 30.76 29.15 -9.48
C LEU A 119 30.51 28.88 -8.00
N VAL A 120 31.19 29.59 -7.11
CA VAL A 120 30.94 29.62 -5.65
C VAL A 120 30.33 30.98 -5.30
N PRO A 121 29.02 31.05 -5.05
CA PRO A 121 28.35 32.31 -4.72
C PRO A 121 28.82 32.91 -3.40
N ALA A 122 28.38 34.15 -3.14
CA ALA A 122 28.62 34.86 -1.89
C ALA A 122 28.26 33.99 -0.68
N ASN A 123 29.13 33.99 0.34
CA ASN A 123 28.95 33.25 1.59
C ASN A 123 28.80 31.71 1.46
N GLN A 124 29.06 31.13 0.28
CA GLN A 124 28.97 29.68 0.03
C GLN A 124 30.35 29.00 0.00
N SER A 125 30.36 27.68 -0.10
CA SER A 125 31.58 26.87 -0.23
C SER A 125 31.46 25.80 -1.31
N VAL A 126 32.58 25.28 -1.76
CA VAL A 126 32.65 24.08 -2.61
C VAL A 126 33.76 23.15 -2.12
N GLU A 127 33.53 21.86 -2.21
CA GLU A 127 34.52 20.81 -1.99
C GLU A 127 34.70 20.03 -3.29
N LEU A 128 35.94 19.90 -3.73
CA LEU A 128 36.31 19.29 -5.00
C LEU A 128 37.29 18.14 -4.75
N ILE A 129 37.16 17.05 -5.50
CA ILE A 129 38.07 15.91 -5.46
C ILE A 129 38.65 15.62 -6.84
N ASN A 130 39.95 15.29 -6.91
CA ASN A 130 40.56 14.86 -8.15
C ASN A 130 40.26 13.37 -8.44
N THR A 131 39.85 13.05 -9.67
CA THR A 131 39.46 11.69 -10.06
C THR A 131 40.64 10.80 -10.45
N GLY A 132 41.81 11.41 -10.68
CA GLY A 132 43.00 10.75 -11.23
C GLY A 132 43.00 10.64 -12.75
N LEU A 133 41.95 11.10 -13.43
CA LEU A 133 41.89 11.18 -14.89
C LEU A 133 42.69 12.39 -15.41
N THR A 134 43.02 12.38 -16.70
CA THR A 134 43.73 13.47 -17.40
C THR A 134 43.08 13.77 -18.75
N GLY A 135 43.40 14.91 -19.36
CA GLY A 135 42.86 15.29 -20.67
C GLY A 135 41.42 15.83 -20.57
N ALA A 136 40.62 15.65 -21.63
CA ALA A 136 39.27 16.23 -21.72
C ALA A 136 38.19 15.58 -20.84
N ALA A 137 38.59 14.78 -19.85
CA ALA A 137 37.70 14.11 -18.92
C ALA A 137 37.33 15.02 -17.72
N SER A 138 36.39 14.57 -16.89
CA SER A 138 36.16 15.12 -15.55
C SER A 138 37.35 14.73 -14.66
N THR A 139 38.40 15.55 -14.66
CA THR A 139 39.56 15.35 -13.78
C THR A 139 39.25 15.79 -12.36
N TRP A 140 38.19 16.60 -12.19
CA TRP A 140 37.66 17.02 -10.91
C TRP A 140 36.18 16.72 -10.79
N GLU A 141 35.76 16.39 -9.58
CA GLU A 141 34.36 16.19 -9.22
C GLU A 141 33.96 17.08 -8.04
N VAL A 142 32.70 17.52 -8.03
CA VAL A 142 32.12 18.27 -6.90
C VAL A 142 31.60 17.29 -5.86
N LEU A 143 32.17 17.31 -4.66
CA LEU A 143 31.69 16.52 -3.52
C LEU A 143 30.55 17.22 -2.76
N SER A 144 30.71 18.51 -2.53
CA SER A 144 29.70 19.34 -1.86
C SER A 144 29.76 20.77 -2.39
N LYS A 145 28.61 21.43 -2.49
CA LYS A 145 28.51 22.82 -2.95
C LYS A 145 27.37 23.53 -2.23
N GLY A 146 27.67 24.64 -1.58
CA GLY A 146 26.68 25.56 -1.03
C GLY A 146 25.96 26.30 -2.15
N THR A 147 24.63 26.35 -2.09
CA THR A 147 23.78 27.10 -3.01
C THR A 147 23.16 28.29 -2.29
N SER A 148 23.17 29.46 -2.94
CA SER A 148 22.36 30.60 -2.52
C SER A 148 21.19 30.71 -3.49
N SER A 149 20.04 30.12 -3.18
CA SER A 149 18.80 30.46 -3.88
C SER A 149 18.01 31.45 -3.03
N THR A 150 18.24 32.74 -3.21
CA THR A 150 17.14 33.68 -2.98
C THR A 150 16.15 33.42 -4.11
N GLY A 151 14.92 33.00 -3.78
CA GLY A 151 13.87 32.80 -4.78
C GLY A 151 13.67 34.07 -5.63
N ASP A 152 13.04 33.92 -6.79
CA ASP A 152 12.68 35.07 -7.62
C ASP A 152 11.73 36.00 -6.84
N TYR A 153 11.92 37.30 -6.87
CA TYR A 153 10.98 38.23 -6.23
C TYR A 153 10.99 39.60 -6.90
N ILE A 154 9.92 40.36 -6.71
CA ILE A 154 9.84 41.77 -7.08
C ILE A 154 8.78 42.49 -6.25
N ILE A 155 9.08 43.75 -5.91
CA ILE A 155 8.17 44.66 -5.22
C ILE A 155 8.11 45.95 -6.04
N VAL A 156 6.91 46.35 -6.45
CA VAL A 156 6.66 47.61 -7.15
C VAL A 156 5.63 48.46 -6.42
N LYS A 157 5.77 49.78 -6.48
CA LYS A 157 4.87 50.77 -5.87
C LYS A 157 4.52 51.89 -6.85
N PRO A 158 3.42 52.63 -6.61
CA PRO A 158 3.12 53.84 -7.35
C PRO A 158 4.27 54.86 -7.23
N ASN A 159 4.46 55.67 -8.27
CA ASN A 159 5.41 56.79 -8.29
C ASN A 159 4.83 58.07 -8.89
N ALA A 160 3.61 57.99 -9.42
CA ALA A 160 2.87 59.06 -10.06
C ALA A 160 1.36 58.74 -9.97
N ILE A 161 0.53 59.76 -10.13
CA ILE A 161 -0.93 59.58 -10.21
C ILE A 161 -1.24 58.82 -11.49
N GLN A 162 -2.06 57.76 -11.40
CA GLN A 162 -2.52 57.01 -12.55
C GLN A 162 -4.04 57.15 -12.68
N THR A 163 -4.52 57.83 -13.72
CA THR A 163 -5.94 57.82 -14.07
C THR A 163 -6.31 56.46 -14.65
N VAL A 164 -7.33 55.81 -14.08
CA VAL A 164 -7.81 54.49 -14.47
C VAL A 164 -9.30 54.53 -14.81
N SER A 165 -9.69 53.63 -15.70
CA SER A 165 -11.06 53.34 -16.10
C SER A 165 -11.23 51.82 -16.27
N THR A 166 -12.45 51.37 -16.55
CA THR A 166 -12.74 49.95 -16.79
C THR A 166 -11.86 49.39 -17.92
N GLY A 167 -11.16 48.30 -17.65
CA GLY A 167 -10.23 47.66 -18.58
C GLY A 167 -8.82 48.25 -18.57
N SER A 168 -8.54 49.23 -17.72
CA SER A 168 -7.17 49.73 -17.49
C SER A 168 -6.31 48.67 -16.80
N ASP A 169 -5.01 48.69 -17.06
CA ASP A 169 -4.01 47.90 -16.34
C ASP A 169 -3.27 48.79 -15.32
N VAL A 170 -2.87 48.24 -14.18
CA VAL A 170 -2.13 48.98 -13.14
C VAL A 170 -0.65 49.11 -13.52
N THR A 171 -0.12 50.33 -13.62
CA THR A 171 1.23 50.62 -14.14
C THR A 171 2.12 51.37 -13.14
N PHE A 172 2.27 50.80 -11.94
CA PHE A 172 3.14 51.33 -10.87
C PHE A 172 4.61 51.53 -11.30
N GLY A 173 5.08 52.76 -11.41
CA GLY A 173 6.36 53.04 -12.05
C GLY A 173 7.63 52.89 -11.20
N SER A 174 7.57 52.46 -9.92
CA SER A 174 8.77 52.32 -9.08
C SER A 174 8.99 50.89 -8.61
N VAL A 175 10.11 50.29 -9.04
CA VAL A 175 10.62 49.01 -8.52
C VAL A 175 11.45 49.28 -7.26
N ILE A 176 11.07 48.69 -6.13
CA ILE A 176 11.77 48.83 -4.85
C ILE A 176 12.88 47.81 -4.73
N ALA A 177 12.60 46.57 -5.12
CA ALA A 177 13.54 45.46 -5.06
C ALA A 177 13.13 44.39 -6.08
N THR A 178 14.10 43.72 -6.69
CA THR A 178 13.86 42.61 -7.62
C THR A 178 15.00 41.60 -7.62
N ASN A 179 14.67 40.35 -7.89
CA ASN A 179 15.57 39.25 -8.21
C ASN A 179 14.88 38.38 -9.29
N ASN A 180 15.49 38.30 -10.48
CA ASN A 180 15.07 37.47 -11.62
C ASN A 180 13.65 37.67 -12.21
N ILE A 181 12.80 38.52 -11.63
CA ILE A 181 11.51 38.92 -12.22
C ILE A 181 11.67 40.26 -12.92
N THR A 182 11.36 40.31 -14.21
CA THR A 182 11.36 41.58 -14.97
C THR A 182 10.01 42.25 -14.91
N TYR A 183 10.02 43.59 -14.85
CA TYR A 183 8.83 44.44 -14.80
C TYR A 183 8.89 45.52 -15.87
N ASN A 184 7.82 45.66 -16.66
CA ASN A 184 7.69 46.73 -17.64
C ASN A 184 6.23 47.19 -17.72
N ALA A 185 5.97 48.46 -17.39
CA ALA A 185 4.66 49.11 -17.54
C ALA A 185 3.46 48.26 -17.04
N GLY A 186 3.54 47.74 -15.81
CA GLY A 186 2.46 46.93 -15.21
C GLY A 186 2.57 45.42 -15.44
N VAL A 187 3.49 44.97 -16.29
CA VAL A 187 3.64 43.56 -16.67
C VAL A 187 4.84 42.91 -15.97
N PHE A 188 4.61 41.78 -15.33
CA PHE A 188 5.61 40.93 -14.68
C PHE A 188 5.84 39.67 -15.52
N ASN A 189 7.10 39.31 -15.78
CA ASN A 189 7.41 38.08 -16.52
C ASN A 189 7.84 36.97 -15.56
N LEU A 190 7.06 35.90 -15.53
CA LEU A 190 7.26 34.73 -14.67
C LEU A 190 7.85 33.57 -15.46
N LYS A 191 8.73 32.79 -14.83
CA LYS A 191 9.36 31.65 -15.48
C LYS A 191 8.54 30.38 -15.33
N ALA A 192 8.51 29.57 -16.40
CA ALA A 192 7.86 28.28 -16.41
C ALA A 192 8.33 27.39 -15.25
N GLY A 193 7.40 26.64 -14.65
CA GLY A 193 7.71 25.61 -13.66
C GLY A 193 7.92 26.09 -12.23
N LYS A 194 8.07 27.40 -11.99
CA LYS A 194 8.17 28.00 -10.65
C LYS A 194 6.80 28.39 -10.09
N THR A 195 6.64 28.33 -8.77
CA THR A 195 5.40 28.75 -8.11
C THR A 195 5.59 30.14 -7.51
N TYR A 196 4.68 31.05 -7.84
CA TYR A 196 4.72 32.43 -7.40
C TYR A 196 3.50 32.77 -6.54
N VAL A 197 3.71 33.61 -5.54
CA VAL A 197 2.66 34.32 -4.80
C VAL A 197 2.59 35.74 -5.34
N LEU A 198 1.43 36.13 -5.85
CA LEU A 198 1.16 37.44 -6.44
C LEU A 198 0.19 38.18 -5.52
N ARG A 199 0.50 39.44 -5.24
CA ARG A 199 -0.24 40.28 -4.27
C ARG A 199 -0.33 41.69 -4.80
N CYS A 200 -1.52 42.27 -4.78
CA CYS A 200 -1.75 43.64 -5.19
C CYS A 200 -2.70 44.32 -4.23
N GLN A 201 -2.29 45.49 -3.74
CA GLN A 201 -3.14 46.37 -2.95
C GLN A 201 -3.18 47.75 -3.61
N LEU A 202 -4.38 48.16 -4.02
CA LEU A 202 -4.64 49.46 -4.65
C LEU A 202 -5.34 50.41 -3.68
N HIS A 203 -5.05 51.71 -3.87
CA HIS A 203 -5.82 52.79 -3.27
C HIS A 203 -6.15 53.77 -4.39
N ALA A 204 -7.37 54.31 -4.39
CA ALA A 204 -7.82 55.26 -5.40
C ALA A 204 -8.53 56.46 -4.75
N THR A 205 -8.47 57.59 -5.44
CA THR A 205 -9.09 58.87 -5.11
C THR A 205 -9.79 59.41 -6.35
N GLU A 206 -10.54 60.51 -6.22
CA GLU A 206 -11.14 61.22 -7.37
C GLU A 206 -11.95 60.32 -8.32
N PHE A 207 -12.85 59.51 -7.76
CA PHE A 207 -13.83 58.78 -8.56
C PHE A 207 -14.68 59.77 -9.36
N SER A 208 -15.20 59.36 -10.53
CA SER A 208 -16.09 60.18 -11.36
C SER A 208 -17.58 59.97 -11.06
N LEU A 209 -17.91 58.97 -10.25
CA LEU A 209 -19.28 58.58 -9.89
C LEU A 209 -19.40 58.45 -8.37
N ALA A 210 -20.49 58.96 -7.80
CA ALA A 210 -20.85 58.68 -6.41
C ALA A 210 -21.14 57.18 -6.25
N GLY A 211 -20.49 56.52 -5.28
CA GLY A 211 -20.56 55.06 -5.12
C GLY A 211 -19.82 54.27 -6.20
N GLY A 212 -18.94 54.91 -6.99
CA GLY A 212 -18.08 54.23 -7.94
C GLY A 212 -17.13 53.23 -7.25
N PHE A 213 -16.90 52.10 -7.92
CA PHE A 213 -15.98 51.06 -7.47
C PHE A 213 -15.23 50.45 -8.66
N PHE A 214 -14.02 49.99 -8.41
CA PHE A 214 -13.28 49.10 -9.30
C PHE A 214 -12.98 47.80 -8.59
N VAL A 215 -13.16 46.70 -9.32
CA VAL A 215 -12.61 45.39 -8.98
C VAL A 215 -11.28 45.23 -9.70
N TYR A 216 -10.32 44.55 -9.09
CA TYR A 216 -9.03 44.32 -9.73
C TYR A 216 -8.49 42.91 -9.43
N GLU A 217 -7.88 42.30 -10.44
CA GLU A 217 -7.48 40.90 -10.42
C GLU A 217 -6.16 40.71 -11.17
N TRP A 218 -5.46 39.61 -10.83
CA TRP A 218 -4.31 39.18 -11.61
C TRP A 218 -4.78 38.45 -12.87
N VAL A 219 -4.29 38.89 -14.02
CA VAL A 219 -4.63 38.33 -15.33
C VAL A 219 -3.37 37.94 -16.10
N ASP A 220 -3.52 36.99 -17.01
CA ASP A 220 -2.54 36.74 -18.06
C ASP A 220 -2.49 37.97 -18.98
N ALA A 221 -1.30 38.53 -19.16
CA ALA A 221 -1.12 39.77 -19.91
C ALA A 221 -1.38 39.62 -21.41
N SER A 222 -1.34 38.40 -21.95
CA SER A 222 -1.52 38.11 -23.38
C SER A 222 -2.99 38.13 -23.81
N ASN A 223 -3.91 37.70 -22.94
CA ASN A 223 -5.31 37.48 -23.28
C ASN A 223 -6.30 38.10 -22.27
N ASN A 224 -5.80 38.72 -21.20
CA ASN A 224 -6.58 39.30 -20.10
C ASN A 224 -7.48 38.31 -19.34
N SER A 225 -7.23 37.01 -19.46
CA SER A 225 -7.94 36.00 -18.67
C SER A 225 -7.45 36.01 -17.23
N VAL A 226 -8.37 35.84 -16.28
CA VAL A 226 -8.06 35.81 -14.84
C VAL A 226 -7.19 34.59 -14.54
N LEU A 227 -6.11 34.81 -13.77
CA LEU A 227 -5.22 33.72 -13.39
C LEU A 227 -5.95 32.71 -12.47
N PRO A 228 -5.61 31.41 -12.56
CA PRO A 228 -6.11 30.42 -11.63
C PRO A 228 -5.85 30.84 -10.18
N SER A 229 -6.85 30.69 -9.30
CA SER A 229 -6.81 31.09 -7.88
C SER A 229 -6.68 32.59 -7.59
N SER A 230 -6.76 33.48 -8.59
CA SER A 230 -6.81 34.91 -8.33
C SER A 230 -8.06 35.27 -7.54
N THR A 231 -7.89 35.92 -6.39
CA THR A 231 -8.96 36.63 -5.69
C THR A 231 -9.11 38.04 -6.25
N THR A 232 -10.28 38.61 -6.05
CA THR A 232 -10.62 39.97 -6.46
C THR A 232 -10.33 40.95 -5.32
N GLY A 233 -9.53 41.97 -5.61
CA GLY A 233 -9.45 43.17 -4.79
C GLY A 233 -10.52 44.18 -5.19
N VAL A 234 -10.96 45.02 -4.27
CA VAL A 234 -11.93 46.08 -4.54
C VAL A 234 -11.36 47.41 -4.10
N VAL A 235 -11.61 48.47 -4.85
CA VAL A 235 -11.35 49.85 -4.42
C VAL A 235 -12.59 50.68 -4.71
N ASP A 236 -13.12 51.36 -3.71
CA ASP A 236 -14.40 52.06 -3.78
C ASP A 236 -14.36 53.45 -3.15
N ALA A 237 -15.36 54.26 -3.50
CA ALA A 237 -15.59 55.57 -2.90
C ALA A 237 -16.43 55.42 -1.60
N ILE A 238 -15.88 54.81 -0.53
CA ILE A 238 -16.61 54.67 0.74
C ILE A 238 -17.02 56.06 1.28
N ASN A 239 -18.35 56.29 1.31
CA ASN A 239 -19.11 57.28 2.07
C ASN A 239 -18.82 58.78 1.95
N ASN A 240 -17.86 59.25 1.15
CA ASN A 240 -17.75 60.68 0.82
C ASN A 240 -17.16 60.89 -0.57
N TYR A 241 -17.96 61.44 -1.48
CA TYR A 241 -17.53 61.82 -2.83
C TYR A 241 -17.36 63.35 -2.91
N PRO A 242 -16.23 63.88 -3.42
CA PRO A 242 -15.00 63.18 -3.80
C PRO A 242 -14.20 62.68 -2.58
N ALA A 243 -13.68 61.46 -2.66
CA ALA A 243 -12.98 60.80 -1.55
C ALA A 243 -11.51 61.27 -1.47
N THR A 244 -11.16 61.95 -0.38
CA THR A 244 -9.78 62.38 -0.05
C THR A 244 -9.14 61.58 1.08
N THR A 245 -9.88 60.67 1.72
CA THR A 245 -9.44 59.86 2.87
C THR A 245 -9.19 58.41 2.49
N ILE A 246 -8.10 57.84 3.01
CA ILE A 246 -7.54 56.54 2.62
C ILE A 246 -8.09 55.45 3.56
N GLY A 247 -9.02 54.62 3.08
CA GLY A 247 -9.42 53.38 3.74
C GLY A 247 -8.60 52.19 3.22
N GLY A 248 -8.22 51.25 4.09
CA GLY A 248 -7.55 50.01 3.69
C GLY A 248 -8.49 49.12 2.89
N GLN A 249 -8.08 48.74 1.69
CA GLN A 249 -8.92 48.03 0.72
C GLN A 249 -8.51 46.54 0.57
N PRO A 250 -9.44 45.63 0.24
CA PRO A 250 -9.14 44.21 0.04
C PRO A 250 -8.08 43.97 -1.03
N GLU A 251 -7.18 43.03 -0.77
CA GLU A 251 -6.05 42.66 -1.62
C GLU A 251 -6.43 41.65 -2.72
N ALA A 252 -5.91 41.85 -3.94
CA ALA A 252 -5.93 40.83 -5.00
C ALA A 252 -4.74 39.88 -4.84
N TYR A 253 -5.02 38.59 -4.67
CA TYR A 253 -4.06 37.56 -4.31
C TYR A 253 -4.12 36.39 -5.30
N ALA A 254 -3.00 35.83 -5.73
CA ALA A 254 -2.98 34.60 -6.54
C ALA A 254 -1.77 33.72 -6.20
N ILE A 255 -1.94 32.40 -6.26
CA ILE A 255 -0.82 31.44 -6.31
C ILE A 255 -0.77 30.86 -7.72
N TYR A 256 0.29 31.15 -8.46
CA TYR A 256 0.35 30.80 -9.87
C TYR A 256 1.64 30.05 -10.22
N ARG A 257 1.49 28.94 -10.93
CA ARG A 257 2.59 28.14 -11.48
C ARG A 257 2.43 28.07 -13.00
N PRO A 258 3.10 28.92 -13.77
CA PRO A 258 2.97 28.92 -15.22
C PRO A 258 3.66 27.67 -15.81
N THR A 259 3.04 27.08 -16.83
CA THR A 259 3.59 25.91 -17.56
C THR A 259 4.54 26.30 -18.69
N VAL A 260 4.49 27.57 -19.10
CA VAL A 260 5.40 28.23 -20.05
C VAL A 260 5.87 29.55 -19.43
N ASP A 261 6.83 30.26 -20.01
CA ASP A 261 7.13 31.62 -19.53
C ASP A 261 5.89 32.50 -19.76
N THR A 262 5.34 33.09 -18.70
CA THR A 262 4.07 33.80 -18.75
C THR A 262 4.22 35.22 -18.23
N SER A 263 3.67 36.18 -18.98
CA SER A 263 3.54 37.57 -18.54
C SER A 263 2.22 37.77 -17.81
N VAL A 264 2.25 38.40 -16.65
CA VAL A 264 1.05 38.67 -15.83
C VAL A 264 0.94 40.14 -15.48
N LYS A 265 -0.28 40.62 -15.23
CA LYS A 265 -0.54 42.01 -14.84
C LYS A 265 -1.79 42.11 -13.96
N VAL A 266 -2.00 43.27 -13.34
CA VAL A 266 -3.26 43.56 -12.62
C VAL A 266 -4.16 44.40 -13.51
N ARG A 267 -5.41 43.97 -13.68
CA ARG A 267 -6.40 44.62 -14.55
C ARG A 267 -7.63 45.04 -13.76
N LEU A 268 -8.16 46.23 -14.06
CA LEU A 268 -9.35 46.78 -13.41
C LEU A 268 -10.63 46.47 -14.20
N GLY A 269 -11.69 46.09 -13.51
CA GLY A 269 -13.08 46.07 -13.97
C GLY A 269 -13.94 47.04 -13.14
N GLY A 270 -15.14 47.40 -13.61
CA GLY A 270 -16.01 48.36 -12.91
C GLY A 270 -16.66 49.38 -13.85
N ALA A 271 -16.97 50.57 -13.35
CA ALA A 271 -17.54 51.67 -14.14
C ALA A 271 -17.03 53.05 -13.67
N GLY A 272 -16.89 54.00 -14.62
CA GLY A 272 -16.41 55.36 -14.37
C GLY A 272 -14.90 55.51 -14.53
N THR A 273 -14.33 56.58 -13.95
CA THR A 273 -12.89 56.82 -13.83
C THR A 273 -12.50 57.08 -12.37
N ALA A 274 -11.26 56.77 -11.99
CA ALA A 274 -10.66 57.15 -10.71
C ALA A 274 -9.15 57.42 -10.89
N GLN A 275 -8.50 57.98 -9.87
CA GLN A 275 -7.06 58.14 -9.82
C GLN A 275 -6.45 57.20 -8.79
N LEU A 276 -5.50 56.35 -9.17
CA LEU A 276 -4.73 55.56 -8.19
C LEU A 276 -3.80 56.48 -7.40
N ASN A 277 -3.73 56.25 -6.09
CA ASN A 277 -2.93 57.05 -5.18
C ASN A 277 -1.42 56.90 -5.52
N PRO A 278 -0.68 58.01 -5.65
CA PRO A 278 0.72 57.99 -6.09
C PRO A 278 1.72 57.59 -5.00
N GLN A 279 1.28 57.42 -3.75
CA GLN A 279 2.14 57.19 -2.59
C GLN A 279 1.84 55.86 -1.88
N ILE A 280 0.62 55.34 -1.99
CA ILE A 280 0.16 54.17 -1.24
C ILE A 280 -0.41 53.12 -2.17
N GLY A 281 0.06 51.89 -1.98
CA GLY A 281 -0.25 50.74 -2.81
C GLY A 281 1.03 50.00 -3.16
N PHE A 282 0.90 48.72 -3.44
CA PHE A 282 2.02 47.90 -3.88
C PHE A 282 1.54 46.71 -4.70
N MET A 283 2.43 46.21 -5.53
CA MET A 283 2.33 44.85 -6.07
C MET A 283 3.60 44.10 -5.71
N THR A 284 3.45 42.88 -5.21
CA THR A 284 4.58 41.98 -4.98
C THR A 284 4.37 40.67 -5.71
N VAL A 285 5.45 40.16 -6.30
CA VAL A 285 5.52 38.77 -6.77
C VAL A 285 6.70 38.12 -6.08
N THR A 286 6.47 37.01 -5.39
CA THR A 286 7.55 36.27 -4.71
C THR A 286 7.44 34.80 -5.07
N GLU A 287 8.55 34.19 -5.47
CA GLU A 287 8.65 32.75 -5.62
C GLU A 287 8.43 32.11 -4.26
N LEU A 288 7.44 31.23 -4.19
CA LEU A 288 7.23 30.37 -3.05
C LEU A 288 8.30 29.28 -3.08
N ALA A 289 9.49 29.64 -2.57
CA ALA A 289 10.72 28.85 -2.50
C ALA A 289 10.64 27.48 -3.17
N GLY A 290 10.78 27.46 -4.51
CA GLY A 290 11.04 26.25 -5.28
C GLY A 290 12.54 26.00 -5.30
N GLY A 291 13.14 25.87 -4.12
CA GLY A 291 14.53 25.45 -4.00
C GLY A 291 14.71 24.15 -4.78
N ASN A 292 15.62 24.17 -5.74
CA ASN A 292 16.06 23.03 -6.55
C ASN A 292 16.85 22.03 -5.69
N GLY A 293 16.29 21.62 -4.55
CA GLY A 293 16.62 20.40 -3.85
C GLY A 293 15.67 19.35 -4.37
N ASN A 294 16.19 18.15 -4.62
CA ASN A 294 15.41 16.94 -4.83
C ASN A 294 14.50 16.72 -3.61
N GLY A 295 13.33 17.35 -3.63
CA GLY A 295 12.39 17.46 -2.54
C GLY A 295 11.05 17.66 -3.18
N GLY A 296 10.29 16.56 -3.26
CA GLY A 296 8.94 16.56 -3.74
C GLY A 296 8.18 17.74 -3.16
N THR A 297 7.42 18.39 -4.03
CA THR A 297 6.27 19.21 -3.65
C THR A 297 5.70 18.74 -2.33
N THR A 298 5.66 19.62 -1.33
CA THR A 298 4.74 19.50 -0.20
C THR A 298 3.31 19.72 -0.73
N ILE A 299 2.87 18.85 -1.63
CA ILE A 299 1.59 18.20 -1.47
C ILE A 299 1.78 17.33 -0.24
N ILE A 300 0.80 17.27 0.64
CA ILE A 300 0.82 16.49 1.87
C ILE A 300 1.14 15.02 1.50
N ASN A 301 2.44 14.69 1.47
CA ASN A 301 2.99 13.35 1.35
C ASN A 301 2.73 12.67 2.69
N ASN A 302 1.54 12.13 2.88
CA ASN A 302 1.56 10.75 3.33
C ASN A 302 2.28 9.99 2.23
N ASN A 303 3.35 9.26 2.55
CA ASN A 303 4.05 8.39 1.61
C ASN A 303 3.06 7.37 1.02
N ILE A 304 2.34 7.74 -0.03
CA ILE A 304 1.50 6.82 -0.78
C ILE A 304 2.42 6.17 -1.81
N THR A 305 3.19 5.17 -1.38
CA THR A 305 3.87 4.26 -2.29
C THR A 305 2.82 3.34 -2.90
N ALA A 306 2.28 3.70 -4.06
CA ALA A 306 1.51 2.78 -4.88
C ALA A 306 2.48 1.81 -5.55
N SER A 307 2.76 0.69 -4.89
CA SER A 307 3.55 -0.42 -5.45
C SER A 307 2.66 -1.65 -5.57
N ASN A 308 2.96 -2.52 -6.55
CA ASN A 308 2.36 -3.84 -6.71
C ASN A 308 0.81 -3.87 -6.76
N GLY A 309 0.22 -3.55 -7.92
CA GLY A 309 -1.24 -3.61 -8.14
C GLY A 309 -2.06 -2.40 -7.70
N LEU A 310 -1.39 -1.37 -7.17
CA LEU A 310 -1.98 -0.07 -6.85
C LEU A 310 -1.69 0.95 -7.95
N THR A 311 -2.70 1.70 -8.37
CA THR A 311 -2.57 2.81 -9.33
C THR A 311 -3.03 4.12 -8.67
N LEU A 312 -2.22 5.16 -8.73
CA LEU A 312 -2.61 6.51 -8.32
C LEU A 312 -3.29 7.21 -9.50
N SER A 313 -4.55 7.65 -9.30
CA SER A 313 -5.34 8.37 -10.30
C SER A 313 -5.82 9.68 -9.69
N GLY A 314 -5.07 10.77 -9.91
CA GLY A 314 -5.35 12.05 -9.25
C GLY A 314 -5.03 11.95 -7.75
N THR A 315 -6.04 12.20 -6.90
CA THR A 315 -5.93 12.06 -5.44
C THR A 315 -6.32 10.68 -4.91
N ASP A 316 -6.77 9.77 -5.78
CA ASP A 316 -7.31 8.46 -5.38
C ASP A 316 -6.30 7.33 -5.62
N VAL A 317 -6.09 6.49 -4.61
CA VAL A 317 -5.37 5.23 -4.74
C VAL A 317 -6.36 4.13 -5.04
N LYS A 318 -6.19 3.47 -6.18
CA LYS A 318 -7.08 2.39 -6.64
C LYS A 318 -6.33 1.07 -6.66
N LEU A 319 -7.00 0.00 -6.25
CA LEU A 319 -6.61 -1.38 -6.55
C LEU A 319 -7.00 -1.69 -8.00
N GLY A 320 -6.10 -2.28 -8.80
CA GLY A 320 -6.43 -2.68 -10.17
C GLY A 320 -5.28 -2.69 -11.17
N GLY A 321 -4.06 -2.31 -10.76
CA GLY A 321 -2.86 -2.53 -11.57
C GLY A 321 -2.44 -4.01 -11.59
N THR A 322 -1.51 -4.37 -12.48
CA THR A 322 -0.87 -5.68 -12.46
C THR A 322 -0.01 -5.84 -11.20
N LEU A 323 -0.12 -7.00 -10.54
CA LEU A 323 0.81 -7.37 -9.48
C LEU A 323 2.16 -7.76 -10.09
N SER A 324 3.23 -7.07 -9.70
CA SER A 324 4.61 -7.35 -10.09
C SER A 324 5.34 -8.26 -9.10
N GLN A 325 4.78 -8.48 -7.91
CA GLN A 325 5.33 -9.33 -6.84
C GLN A 325 4.19 -10.03 -6.08
N ALA A 326 4.53 -10.99 -5.20
CA ALA A 326 3.55 -11.60 -4.29
C ALA A 326 2.92 -10.54 -3.36
N THR A 327 1.63 -10.68 -3.06
CA THR A 327 0.88 -9.75 -2.20
C THR A 327 0.08 -10.52 -1.17
N ASP A 328 0.32 -10.18 0.09
CA ASP A 328 -0.43 -10.69 1.23
C ASP A 328 -1.27 -9.58 1.87
N ILE A 329 -2.53 -9.86 2.21
CA ILE A 329 -3.38 -8.95 3.00
C ILE A 329 -3.39 -9.46 4.44
N ALA A 330 -2.46 -8.97 5.27
CA ALA A 330 -2.38 -9.34 6.68
C ALA A 330 -3.46 -8.61 7.50
N MET A 331 -4.40 -9.36 8.09
CA MET A 331 -5.56 -8.76 8.77
C MET A 331 -5.35 -8.49 10.27
N ALA A 332 -4.31 -9.05 10.90
CA ALA A 332 -3.96 -8.86 12.31
C ALA A 332 -5.16 -8.98 13.30
N GLY A 333 -6.08 -9.92 13.04
CA GLY A 333 -7.28 -10.14 13.86
C GLY A 333 -8.50 -9.27 13.48
N ASN A 334 -8.41 -8.42 12.46
CA ASN A 334 -9.52 -7.62 11.94
C ASN A 334 -10.23 -8.31 10.76
N ASN A 335 -11.40 -7.78 10.37
CA ASN A 335 -12.16 -8.29 9.23
C ASN A 335 -11.78 -7.57 7.94
N LEU A 336 -11.52 -8.31 6.86
CA LEU A 336 -11.57 -7.78 5.50
C LEU A 336 -13.02 -7.78 5.02
N SER A 337 -13.62 -6.59 4.88
CA SER A 337 -15.02 -6.45 4.47
C SER A 337 -15.13 -5.94 3.03
N ILE A 338 -15.85 -6.69 2.18
CA ILE A 338 -16.26 -6.27 0.82
C ILE A 338 -17.78 -6.10 0.84
N ASN A 339 -18.26 -4.89 1.15
CA ASN A 339 -19.68 -4.61 1.41
C ASN A 339 -20.41 -3.96 0.22
N GLY A 340 -19.73 -3.73 -0.90
CA GLY A 340 -20.35 -3.24 -2.12
C GLY A 340 -21.34 -4.25 -2.71
N ALA A 341 -22.31 -3.77 -3.50
CA ALA A 341 -23.31 -4.62 -4.15
C ALA A 341 -22.73 -5.57 -5.23
N GLY A 342 -21.46 -5.35 -5.61
CA GLY A 342 -20.72 -6.10 -6.62
C GLY A 342 -20.43 -7.55 -6.25
N LYS A 343 -19.52 -8.17 -7.02
CA LYS A 343 -19.14 -9.59 -6.90
C LYS A 343 -17.63 -9.70 -6.68
N VAL A 344 -17.21 -10.76 -6.00
CA VAL A 344 -15.79 -11.15 -5.93
C VAL A 344 -15.53 -12.15 -7.05
N LEU A 345 -14.70 -11.76 -8.01
CA LEU A 345 -14.32 -12.60 -9.14
C LEU A 345 -12.89 -13.12 -8.95
N MET A 346 -12.69 -14.42 -9.12
CA MET A 346 -11.39 -15.08 -9.01
C MET A 346 -11.14 -15.87 -10.30
N GLY A 347 -10.04 -15.58 -10.99
CA GLY A 347 -9.68 -16.21 -12.28
C GLY A 347 -10.38 -15.62 -13.52
N THR A 348 -11.26 -14.63 -13.34
CA THR A 348 -11.95 -13.92 -14.43
C THR A 348 -12.17 -12.44 -14.09
N ASN A 349 -12.28 -11.58 -15.11
CA ASN A 349 -12.65 -10.16 -14.99
C ASN A 349 -14.07 -9.85 -15.51
N THR A 350 -14.82 -10.89 -15.89
CA THR A 350 -16.21 -10.79 -16.35
C THR A 350 -17.07 -11.82 -15.63
N VAL A 351 -18.37 -11.58 -15.54
CA VAL A 351 -19.31 -12.54 -14.94
C VAL A 351 -19.61 -13.63 -15.96
N PRO A 352 -19.27 -14.91 -15.71
CA PRO A 352 -19.60 -16.00 -16.62
C PRO A 352 -21.11 -16.18 -16.80
N SER A 353 -21.51 -16.71 -17.95
CA SER A 353 -22.92 -17.02 -18.24
C SER A 353 -23.50 -17.94 -17.16
N GLY A 354 -24.69 -17.61 -16.64
CA GLY A 354 -25.36 -18.35 -15.56
C GLY A 354 -24.96 -17.96 -14.14
N ALA A 355 -23.91 -17.15 -13.93
CA ALA A 355 -23.43 -16.76 -12.60
C ALA A 355 -24.00 -15.42 -12.08
N ALA A 356 -25.06 -14.89 -12.71
CA ALA A 356 -25.61 -13.57 -12.40
C ALA A 356 -26.07 -13.42 -10.94
N ASN A 357 -26.50 -14.50 -10.29
CA ASN A 357 -26.98 -14.50 -8.92
C ASN A 357 -25.88 -14.85 -7.89
N ALA A 358 -24.68 -15.22 -8.34
CA ALA A 358 -23.57 -15.55 -7.45
C ALA A 358 -22.90 -14.29 -6.90
N LYS A 359 -22.41 -14.36 -5.65
CA LYS A 359 -21.63 -13.29 -5.00
C LYS A 359 -20.13 -13.56 -5.03
N VAL A 360 -19.74 -14.84 -5.02
CA VAL A 360 -18.37 -15.30 -5.24
C VAL A 360 -18.38 -16.16 -6.50
N ILE A 361 -17.51 -15.83 -7.46
CA ILE A 361 -17.35 -16.55 -8.71
C ILE A 361 -15.89 -16.97 -8.82
N ILE A 362 -15.66 -18.26 -8.98
CA ILE A 362 -14.33 -18.82 -9.17
C ILE A 362 -14.33 -19.55 -10.51
N ASP A 363 -13.62 -18.99 -11.48
CA ASP A 363 -13.54 -19.48 -12.84
C ASP A 363 -12.08 -19.82 -13.17
N ASN A 364 -11.74 -21.11 -13.13
CA ASN A 364 -10.41 -21.62 -13.43
C ASN A 364 -10.29 -22.11 -14.89
N GLY A 365 -11.23 -21.70 -15.77
CA GLY A 365 -11.28 -22.16 -17.15
C GLY A 365 -11.54 -23.68 -17.26
N THR A 366 -10.53 -24.44 -17.70
CA THR A 366 -10.68 -25.86 -18.12
C THR A 366 -10.00 -26.89 -17.22
N THR A 367 -9.28 -26.49 -16.17
CA THR A 367 -8.60 -27.45 -15.26
C THR A 367 -9.44 -27.75 -14.02
N ASN A 368 -9.60 -29.03 -13.71
CA ASN A 368 -10.29 -29.51 -12.51
C ASN A 368 -9.72 -28.86 -11.23
N GLY A 369 -10.59 -28.48 -10.30
CA GLY A 369 -10.20 -27.97 -8.98
C GLY A 369 -10.23 -26.44 -8.84
N ALA A 370 -11.24 -25.77 -9.38
CA ALA A 370 -11.41 -24.32 -9.20
C ALA A 370 -11.56 -23.90 -7.73
N LEU A 371 -12.10 -24.77 -6.86
CA LEU A 371 -12.30 -24.50 -5.44
C LEU A 371 -11.81 -25.69 -4.61
N GLN A 372 -10.87 -25.44 -3.70
CA GLN A 372 -10.45 -26.39 -2.68
C GLN A 372 -10.87 -25.86 -1.31
N ILE A 373 -11.72 -26.61 -0.61
CA ILE A 373 -12.11 -26.35 0.78
C ILE A 373 -11.48 -27.46 1.62
N LYS A 374 -10.64 -27.11 2.59
CA LYS A 374 -9.95 -28.05 3.49
C LYS A 374 -10.06 -27.54 4.92
N ASP A 375 -10.54 -28.40 5.81
CA ASP A 375 -10.56 -28.16 7.26
C ASP A 375 -9.79 -29.24 8.03
N GLY A 376 -9.18 -30.20 7.32
CA GLY A 376 -8.48 -31.35 7.88
C GLY A 376 -9.33 -32.61 7.98
N THR A 377 -10.65 -32.51 7.85
CA THR A 377 -11.61 -33.63 8.00
C THR A 377 -12.13 -34.19 6.68
N GLN A 378 -11.80 -33.56 5.56
CA GLN A 378 -12.13 -34.03 4.21
C GLN A 378 -11.54 -35.43 3.93
N GLN A 379 -12.37 -36.33 3.37
CA GLN A 379 -12.01 -37.69 2.99
C GLN A 379 -12.66 -38.09 1.65
N LEU A 380 -12.16 -39.16 1.03
CA LEU A 380 -12.80 -39.72 -0.16
C LEU A 380 -14.24 -40.16 0.17
N GLY A 381 -15.22 -39.72 -0.62
CA GLY A 381 -16.65 -40.02 -0.42
C GLY A 381 -17.38 -39.08 0.53
N TYR A 382 -16.70 -38.06 1.08
CA TYR A 382 -17.34 -37.04 1.91
C TYR A 382 -17.85 -35.89 1.03
N VAL A 383 -18.97 -35.30 1.43
CA VAL A 383 -19.50 -34.05 0.87
C VAL A 383 -19.60 -33.00 1.95
N LEU A 384 -19.46 -31.74 1.56
CA LEU A 384 -19.64 -30.60 2.44
C LEU A 384 -21.15 -30.36 2.62
N THR A 385 -21.67 -30.54 3.83
CA THR A 385 -23.09 -30.38 4.15
C THR A 385 -23.28 -29.33 5.23
N SER A 386 -24.22 -28.40 5.03
CA SER A 386 -24.58 -27.38 6.00
C SER A 386 -25.58 -27.88 7.04
N ASP A 387 -25.41 -27.48 8.30
CA ASP A 387 -26.42 -27.61 9.34
C ASP A 387 -27.53 -26.53 9.23
N GLY A 388 -28.46 -26.51 10.19
CA GLY A 388 -29.56 -25.54 10.24
C GLY A 388 -29.13 -24.09 10.50
N ASN A 389 -27.87 -23.86 10.90
CA ASN A 389 -27.26 -22.54 11.08
C ASN A 389 -26.40 -22.14 9.88
N GLY A 390 -26.31 -22.98 8.85
CA GLY A 390 -25.45 -22.76 7.69
C GLY A 390 -23.98 -23.13 7.90
N LEU A 391 -23.62 -23.76 9.02
CA LEU A 391 -22.25 -24.24 9.25
C LEU A 391 -22.03 -25.52 8.46
N ALA A 392 -21.09 -25.47 7.54
CA ALA A 392 -20.78 -26.59 6.66
C ALA A 392 -19.70 -27.49 7.26
N THR A 393 -19.93 -28.80 7.25
CA THR A 393 -18.96 -29.82 7.69
C THR A 393 -18.82 -30.92 6.64
N TRP A 394 -17.62 -31.50 6.51
CA TRP A 394 -17.45 -32.69 5.67
C TRP A 394 -18.13 -33.89 6.32
N SER A 395 -19.13 -34.43 5.65
CA SER A 395 -19.86 -35.61 6.10
C SER A 395 -19.78 -36.71 5.05
N SER A 396 -19.72 -37.95 5.49
CA SER A 396 -19.81 -39.08 4.57
C SER A 396 -21.17 -39.07 3.87
N THR A 397 -21.17 -39.05 2.53
CA THR A 397 -22.41 -39.35 1.75
C THR A 397 -22.80 -40.81 1.83
N VAL A 398 -21.91 -41.61 2.37
CA VAL A 398 -22.09 -43.04 2.50
C VAL A 398 -22.98 -43.28 3.73
N THR A 399 -24.29 -43.05 3.59
CA THR A 399 -25.26 -43.91 4.28
C THR A 399 -25.19 -45.29 3.62
N THR A 400 -24.05 -45.99 3.70
CA THR A 400 -24.00 -47.39 3.27
C THR A 400 -24.79 -48.19 4.29
N ALA A 401 -25.86 -48.80 3.79
CA ALA A 401 -26.22 -50.18 4.06
C ALA A 401 -26.25 -50.58 5.54
N PHE A 402 -27.45 -50.56 6.16
CA PHE A 402 -27.81 -51.32 7.37
C PHE A 402 -26.65 -51.55 8.35
N ALA A 403 -25.89 -50.50 8.69
CA ALA A 403 -24.54 -50.64 9.21
C ALA A 403 -24.55 -51.23 10.63
N ASN A 404 -24.60 -52.56 10.78
CA ASN A 404 -24.57 -53.37 12.00
C ASN A 404 -25.37 -52.87 13.22
N ASN A 405 -26.15 -51.81 13.08
CA ASN A 405 -26.87 -51.11 14.14
C ASN A 405 -28.29 -51.66 14.25
N TRP A 406 -28.38 -52.98 14.21
CA TRP A 406 -29.60 -53.74 14.41
C TRP A 406 -29.97 -53.62 15.89
N THR A 407 -31.13 -53.05 16.16
CA THR A 407 -31.69 -53.02 17.50
C THR A 407 -32.46 -54.32 17.72
N PRO A 408 -32.11 -55.15 18.71
CA PRO A 408 -32.86 -56.36 19.01
C PRO A 408 -34.19 -56.03 19.70
N TYR A 409 -35.11 -56.98 19.66
CA TYR A 409 -36.27 -56.97 20.55
C TYR A 409 -35.86 -56.99 22.03
N THR A 410 -36.78 -56.58 22.90
CA THR A 410 -36.64 -56.68 24.36
C THR A 410 -37.71 -57.60 24.94
N GLY A 411 -37.50 -58.12 26.14
CA GLY A 411 -38.40 -59.09 26.79
C GLY A 411 -37.92 -60.53 26.67
N THR A 412 -38.74 -61.47 27.14
CA THR A 412 -38.44 -62.92 27.10
C THR A 412 -39.46 -63.60 26.20
N LEU A 413 -38.97 -64.22 25.12
CA LEU A 413 -39.84 -64.96 24.21
C LEU A 413 -40.48 -66.15 24.94
N VAL A 414 -41.80 -66.17 25.00
CA VAL A 414 -42.60 -67.33 25.42
C VAL A 414 -43.27 -67.95 24.20
N ASN A 415 -43.59 -69.24 24.25
CA ASN A 415 -44.37 -69.88 23.18
C ASN A 415 -45.80 -69.31 23.18
N PRO A 416 -46.17 -68.47 22.20
CA PRO A 416 -47.46 -67.78 22.23
C PRO A 416 -48.59 -68.70 21.74
N TYR A 417 -48.27 -69.83 21.10
CA TYR A 417 -49.23 -70.64 20.35
C TYR A 417 -49.97 -71.69 21.18
N THR A 418 -49.88 -71.61 22.52
CA THR A 418 -50.64 -72.45 23.46
C THR A 418 -52.09 -71.98 23.66
N GLY A 419 -52.43 -70.77 23.20
CA GLY A 419 -53.80 -70.24 23.24
C GLY A 419 -54.79 -70.94 22.29
N GLY A 420 -56.07 -70.55 22.37
CA GLY A 420 -57.17 -71.17 21.62
C GLY A 420 -57.08 -71.07 20.08
N THR A 421 -57.96 -71.81 19.40
CA THR A 421 -58.09 -71.85 17.92
C THR A 421 -58.42 -70.49 17.32
N GLY A 422 -57.75 -70.11 16.21
CA GLY A 422 -58.04 -68.88 15.47
C GLY A 422 -57.67 -67.58 16.22
N ALA A 423 -56.86 -67.68 17.28
CA ALA A 423 -56.53 -66.54 18.12
C ALA A 423 -55.51 -65.61 17.45
N ALA A 424 -55.88 -64.34 17.32
CA ALA A 424 -54.97 -63.22 17.15
C ALA A 424 -54.75 -62.53 18.51
N GLY A 425 -53.58 -61.93 18.71
CA GLY A 425 -53.24 -61.22 19.95
C GLY A 425 -52.61 -62.10 21.02
N LEU A 426 -52.06 -63.25 20.64
CA LEU A 426 -51.34 -64.13 21.56
C LEU A 426 -50.04 -63.44 22.02
N ASN A 427 -49.82 -63.40 23.33
CA ASN A 427 -48.67 -62.70 23.90
C ASN A 427 -47.37 -63.47 23.64
N THR A 428 -46.41 -62.82 22.99
CA THR A 428 -45.08 -63.37 22.74
C THR A 428 -44.09 -63.13 23.89
N GLY A 429 -44.42 -62.22 24.81
CA GLY A 429 -43.50 -61.78 25.87
C GLY A 429 -42.40 -60.82 25.42
N ILE A 430 -42.41 -60.40 24.14
CA ILE A 430 -41.41 -59.51 23.56
C ILE A 430 -42.02 -58.22 22.98
N GLN A 431 -41.18 -57.19 22.86
CA GLN A 431 -41.56 -55.87 22.37
C GLN A 431 -40.39 -55.21 21.64
N VAL A 432 -40.68 -54.23 20.79
CA VAL A 432 -39.68 -53.40 20.10
C VAL A 432 -39.84 -51.93 20.50
N THR A 433 -38.72 -51.25 20.74
CA THR A 433 -38.72 -49.82 21.12
C THR A 433 -38.25 -48.98 19.94
N ILE A 434 -39.17 -48.19 19.39
CA ILE A 434 -38.97 -47.36 18.21
C ILE A 434 -38.56 -45.95 18.66
N PRO A 435 -37.34 -45.49 18.39
CA PRO A 435 -36.81 -44.24 18.95
C PRO A 435 -37.34 -42.99 18.25
N ALA A 436 -37.74 -43.10 16.98
CA ALA A 436 -38.21 -41.97 16.17
C ALA A 436 -39.24 -42.41 15.13
N LYS A 437 -40.14 -41.51 14.70
CA LYS A 437 -40.99 -41.72 13.52
C LYS A 437 -40.14 -42.07 12.29
N GLY A 438 -40.63 -42.98 11.45
CA GLY A 438 -40.04 -43.26 10.13
C GLY A 438 -40.22 -44.70 9.66
N TRP A 439 -39.50 -45.04 8.60
CA TRP A 439 -39.47 -46.38 8.01
C TRP A 439 -38.34 -47.21 8.61
N TYR A 440 -38.71 -48.43 9.00
CA TYR A 440 -37.83 -49.40 9.64
C TYR A 440 -37.83 -50.70 8.85
N PHE A 441 -36.65 -51.27 8.72
CA PHE A 441 -36.46 -52.59 8.16
C PHE A 441 -36.32 -53.59 9.31
N PHE A 442 -37.15 -54.63 9.29
CA PHE A 442 -37.18 -55.72 10.26
C PHE A 442 -36.63 -56.98 9.61
N ARG A 443 -35.88 -57.75 10.39
CA ARG A 443 -35.55 -59.15 10.10
C ARG A 443 -36.04 -60.02 11.24
N CYS A 444 -36.72 -61.11 10.90
CA CYS A 444 -37.26 -62.03 11.88
C CYS A 444 -37.10 -63.47 11.41
N GLY A 445 -36.74 -64.36 12.33
CA GLY A 445 -36.68 -65.78 12.07
C GLY A 445 -37.13 -66.57 13.29
N VAL A 446 -38.01 -67.54 13.07
CA VAL A 446 -38.39 -68.56 14.05
C VAL A 446 -38.54 -69.91 13.35
N ALA A 447 -38.10 -70.97 14.02
CA ALA A 447 -38.32 -72.34 13.56
C ALA A 447 -39.44 -72.99 14.39
N ILE A 448 -40.42 -73.56 13.71
CA ILE A 448 -41.60 -74.18 14.32
C ILE A 448 -41.80 -75.56 13.69
N ASN A 449 -41.99 -76.59 14.52
CA ASN A 449 -42.43 -77.91 14.06
C ASN A 449 -43.90 -78.08 14.43
N SER A 450 -44.76 -78.26 13.43
CA SER A 450 -46.20 -78.35 13.65
C SER A 450 -46.92 -79.11 12.54
N ASP A 451 -48.08 -79.67 12.89
CA ASP A 451 -49.13 -79.98 11.91
C ASP A 451 -49.59 -78.72 11.20
N CYS A 452 -50.26 -78.89 10.06
CA CYS A 452 -50.52 -77.78 9.15
C CYS A 452 -51.33 -76.65 9.78
N ASN A 453 -50.70 -75.49 9.90
CA ASN A 453 -51.29 -74.27 10.43
C ASN A 453 -50.50 -73.04 9.96
N ASP A 454 -51.17 -71.90 9.83
CA ASP A 454 -50.49 -70.64 9.57
C ASP A 454 -50.09 -70.00 10.89
N TYR A 455 -48.84 -69.54 10.97
CA TYR A 455 -48.28 -68.88 12.15
C TYR A 455 -47.74 -67.52 11.76
N PHE A 456 -47.96 -66.51 12.58
CA PHE A 456 -47.43 -65.17 12.32
C PHE A 456 -47.09 -64.43 13.60
N PHE A 457 -46.16 -63.48 13.48
CA PHE A 457 -45.84 -62.44 14.44
C PHE A 457 -46.09 -61.08 13.81
N TYR A 458 -46.69 -60.19 14.58
CA TYR A 458 -47.08 -58.88 14.11
C TYR A 458 -47.00 -57.85 15.23
N ILE A 459 -46.89 -56.59 14.84
CA ILE A 459 -47.00 -55.46 15.75
C ILE A 459 -48.39 -54.86 15.56
N ASN A 460 -49.17 -54.79 16.65
CA ASN A 460 -50.57 -54.37 16.57
C ASN A 460 -50.70 -52.96 15.98
N GLY A 461 -51.55 -52.81 14.97
CA GLY A 461 -51.75 -51.54 14.26
C GLY A 461 -50.62 -51.13 13.31
N ILE A 462 -49.56 -51.92 13.16
CA ILE A 462 -48.42 -51.61 12.28
C ILE A 462 -48.30 -52.63 11.13
N GLY A 463 -48.25 -53.93 11.44
CA GLY A 463 -48.14 -54.98 10.42
C GLY A 463 -47.35 -56.21 10.88
N ASP A 464 -47.25 -57.19 9.98
CA ASP A 464 -46.54 -58.45 10.25
C ASP A 464 -45.02 -58.26 10.18
N VAL A 465 -44.31 -58.85 11.14
CA VAL A 465 -42.83 -58.96 11.13
C VAL A 465 -42.37 -60.34 10.65
N TRP A 466 -43.22 -61.36 10.78
CA TRP A 466 -42.94 -62.72 10.31
C TRP A 466 -44.24 -63.48 10.07
N ARG A 467 -44.27 -64.32 9.03
CA ARG A 467 -45.40 -65.20 8.73
C ARG A 467 -44.96 -66.47 8.02
N SER A 468 -45.46 -67.61 8.50
CA SER A 468 -45.37 -68.91 7.84
C SER A 468 -46.76 -69.34 7.40
N TYR A 469 -46.87 -69.76 6.14
CA TYR A 469 -48.07 -70.38 5.61
C TYR A 469 -47.85 -71.89 5.49
N CYS A 470 -48.86 -72.68 5.85
CA CYS A 470 -48.83 -74.11 5.62
C CYS A 470 -49.62 -74.48 4.35
N GLY A 471 -48.94 -75.12 3.40
CA GLY A 471 -49.56 -75.67 2.19
C GLY A 471 -49.72 -77.20 2.18
N SER A 472 -49.43 -77.89 3.29
CA SER A 472 -49.43 -79.37 3.38
C SER A 472 -50.61 -79.88 4.21
N ASN A 473 -51.02 -81.14 4.09
CA ASN A 473 -51.99 -81.77 5.01
C ASN A 473 -51.33 -82.64 6.09
N THR A 474 -50.00 -82.64 6.17
CA THR A 474 -49.18 -83.43 7.12
C THR A 474 -48.20 -82.53 7.89
N ALA A 475 -47.71 -83.02 9.03
CA ALA A 475 -46.70 -82.33 9.85
C ALA A 475 -45.51 -81.85 9.02
N ALA A 476 -45.22 -80.55 9.06
CA ALA A 476 -44.13 -79.95 8.33
C ALA A 476 -43.25 -79.13 9.26
N PHE A 477 -41.93 -79.31 9.12
CA PHE A 477 -40.98 -78.44 9.78
C PHE A 477 -40.98 -77.09 9.06
N MET A 478 -41.48 -76.04 9.71
CA MET A 478 -41.59 -74.70 9.13
C MET A 478 -40.35 -73.87 9.49
N PHE A 479 -39.58 -73.50 8.48
CA PHE A 479 -38.37 -72.69 8.60
C PHE A 479 -38.34 -71.47 7.67
N PRO A 480 -39.34 -70.55 7.69
CA PRO A 480 -39.12 -69.23 7.11
C PRO A 480 -38.07 -68.49 7.96
N ARG A 481 -36.80 -68.71 7.62
CA ARG A 481 -35.65 -67.99 8.15
C ARG A 481 -35.47 -66.69 7.37
N ASP A 482 -34.99 -65.66 8.05
CA ASP A 482 -34.62 -64.37 7.46
C ASP A 482 -35.75 -63.66 6.70
N GLN A 483 -36.96 -63.64 7.28
CA GLN A 483 -38.02 -62.83 6.71
C GLN A 483 -37.77 -61.35 6.97
N ASN A 484 -37.69 -60.61 5.87
CA ASN A 484 -37.51 -59.17 5.89
C ASN A 484 -38.83 -58.45 5.67
N ARG A 485 -39.08 -57.40 6.46
CA ARG A 485 -40.28 -56.56 6.37
C ARG A 485 -39.91 -55.09 6.50
N VAL A 486 -40.61 -54.24 5.78
CA VAL A 486 -40.50 -52.79 5.90
C VAL A 486 -41.78 -52.29 6.53
N LEU A 487 -41.65 -51.66 7.70
CA LEU A 487 -42.78 -51.16 8.49
C LEU A 487 -42.58 -49.68 8.78
N TYR A 488 -43.67 -48.91 8.73
CA TYR A 488 -43.68 -47.49 9.06
C TYR A 488 -44.26 -47.26 10.45
N PHE A 489 -43.59 -46.45 11.25
CA PHE A 489 -44.04 -46.06 12.58
C PHE A 489 -44.31 -44.56 12.59
N ALA A 490 -45.58 -44.19 12.80
CA ALA A 490 -46.00 -42.79 12.83
C ALA A 490 -45.56 -42.06 14.11
N THR A 491 -45.34 -42.81 15.19
CA THR A 491 -44.98 -42.29 16.52
C THR A 491 -43.82 -43.10 17.12
N PRO A 492 -42.88 -42.48 17.84
CA PRO A 492 -41.93 -43.21 18.69
C PRO A 492 -42.67 -43.92 19.83
N GLY A 493 -42.14 -45.05 20.32
CA GLY A 493 -42.75 -45.76 21.44
C GLY A 493 -42.33 -47.22 21.55
N THR A 494 -42.85 -47.90 22.56
CA THR A 494 -42.68 -49.34 22.73
C THR A 494 -43.90 -50.06 22.18
N TYR A 495 -43.66 -51.02 21.30
CA TYR A 495 -44.67 -51.76 20.60
C TYR A 495 -44.56 -53.24 20.94
N THR A 496 -45.61 -53.81 21.53
CA THR A 496 -45.70 -55.24 21.80
C THR A 496 -45.76 -56.01 20.50
N VAL A 497 -44.98 -57.10 20.41
CA VAL A 497 -45.10 -58.06 19.33
C VAL A 497 -46.11 -59.11 19.76
N LEU A 498 -47.13 -59.34 18.95
CA LEU A 498 -48.16 -60.34 19.18
C LEU A 498 -48.00 -61.46 18.16
N ALA A 499 -48.57 -62.61 18.48
CA ALA A 499 -48.65 -63.73 17.57
C ALA A 499 -50.09 -64.07 17.23
N GLY A 500 -50.25 -64.81 16.14
CA GLY A 500 -51.53 -65.44 15.82
C GLY A 500 -51.33 -66.75 15.08
N LYS A 501 -52.38 -67.57 15.15
CA LYS A 501 -52.49 -68.84 14.43
C LYS A 501 -53.90 -69.03 13.86
N THR A 502 -54.03 -69.71 12.73
CA THR A 502 -55.35 -69.90 12.11
C THR A 502 -56.16 -71.02 12.77
N ASN A 503 -55.51 -72.07 13.25
CA ASN A 503 -56.17 -73.29 13.75
C ASN A 503 -55.77 -73.57 15.23
N GLY A 504 -56.41 -74.56 15.86
CA GLY A 504 -56.16 -74.94 17.26
C GLY A 504 -54.81 -75.59 17.54
N ILE A 505 -54.08 -75.95 16.47
CA ILE A 505 -52.83 -76.71 16.55
C ILE A 505 -51.77 -75.94 17.32
N VAL A 506 -51.33 -76.53 18.43
CA VAL A 506 -50.15 -76.09 19.18
C VAL A 506 -48.94 -76.76 18.55
N PRO A 507 -47.88 -76.01 18.20
CA PRO A 507 -46.66 -76.61 17.65
C PRO A 507 -46.08 -77.69 18.56
N ALA A 508 -45.66 -78.81 17.97
CA ALA A 508 -44.90 -79.86 18.64
C ALA A 508 -43.53 -79.35 19.14
N SER A 509 -42.96 -78.35 18.46
CA SER A 509 -41.81 -77.60 18.96
C SER A 509 -41.86 -76.14 18.51
N PHE A 510 -41.46 -75.23 19.39
CA PHE A 510 -41.39 -73.79 19.14
C PHE A 510 -39.97 -73.30 19.43
N ASN A 511 -39.42 -72.49 18.52
CA ASN A 511 -38.06 -71.96 18.62
C ASN A 511 -36.98 -73.06 18.72
N ALA A 512 -37.14 -74.15 17.96
CA ALA A 512 -36.26 -75.33 18.03
C ALA A 512 -35.08 -75.30 17.04
N GLY A 513 -34.88 -74.18 16.32
CA GLY A 513 -33.90 -74.06 15.23
C GLY A 513 -32.57 -73.45 15.65
N ASN A 514 -31.57 -73.55 14.76
CA ASN A 514 -30.30 -72.82 14.83
C ASN A 514 -30.18 -71.88 13.60
N PRO A 515 -30.12 -70.55 13.77
CA PRO A 515 -30.15 -69.83 15.05
C PRO A 515 -31.52 -69.90 15.74
N SER A 516 -31.52 -69.67 17.05
CA SER A 516 -32.73 -69.41 17.82
C SER A 516 -33.41 -68.12 17.34
N PHE A 517 -34.64 -67.89 17.80
CA PHE A 517 -35.45 -66.74 17.46
C PHE A 517 -34.66 -65.42 17.53
N TYR A 518 -34.79 -64.63 16.48
CA TYR A 518 -34.34 -63.25 16.44
C TYR A 518 -35.41 -62.38 15.80
N LEU A 519 -35.47 -61.14 16.29
CA LEU A 519 -36.24 -60.06 15.72
C LEU A 519 -35.42 -58.79 15.91
N ASP A 520 -34.84 -58.32 14.83
CA ASP A 520 -34.03 -57.11 14.86
C ASP A 520 -34.57 -56.09 13.86
N PHE A 521 -34.33 -54.82 14.15
CA PHE A 521 -34.79 -53.72 13.30
C PHE A 521 -33.79 -52.57 13.23
N VAL A 522 -33.88 -51.80 12.15
CA VAL A 522 -33.04 -50.63 11.92
C VAL A 522 -33.81 -49.58 11.12
N LYS A 523 -33.64 -48.31 11.50
CA LYS A 523 -34.22 -47.18 10.76
C LYS A 523 -33.44 -46.93 9.49
N PHE A 524 -34.12 -46.75 8.36
CA PHE A 524 -33.44 -46.41 7.09
C PHE A 524 -33.99 -45.15 6.42
N GLN A 525 -35.15 -44.65 6.83
CA GLN A 525 -35.72 -43.41 6.32
C GLN A 525 -36.61 -42.73 7.38
N ASN A 526 -36.65 -41.40 7.35
CA ASN A 526 -37.58 -40.60 8.17
C ASN A 526 -39.02 -40.66 7.67
#